data_AF-A0A2W0APG6-F1
#
_entry.id   AF-A0A2W0APG6-F1
#
_cell.length_a   1.000
_cell.length_b   1.000
_cell.length_c   1.000
_cell.angle_alpha   90.00
_cell.angle_beta   90.00
_cell.angle_gamma   90.00
#
_symmetry.space_group_name_H-M   'P 1'
#
loop_
_entity.id
_entity.type
_entity.pdbx_description
1 polymer ?
#
loop_
_entity_poly.entity_id
_entity_poly.type
_entity_poly.pdbx_seq_one_letter_code
_entity_poly.pdbx_strand_id
1 'polypeptide(L)'
;MINQAMAKFYFHNENPIGRKFYVDDLKHRDQLIEIVGVVPDSKQSSLSKPAQRRYYRPFFQESERSLGINLEVLTFGETGAVVNDLRKQIESMDSQVR
;
A
#
# COMPACT_ATOMS: atom_id res chain seq x y z
N MET A 1 -2.40 -6.98 -5.79
CA MET A 1 -2.59 -6.22 -7.06
C MET A 1 -1.27 -5.57 -7.45
N ILE A 2 -1.08 -5.18 -8.72
CA ILE A 2 0.10 -4.44 -9.19
C ILE A 2 -0.30 -3.16 -9.93
N ASN A 3 0.60 -2.18 -10.06
CA ASN A 3 0.32 -1.00 -10.89
C ASN A 3 0.70 -1.20 -12.37
N GLN A 4 0.25 -0.29 -13.23
CA GLN A 4 0.53 -0.30 -14.67
C GLN A 4 2.04 -0.28 -14.98
N ALA A 5 2.84 0.50 -14.24
CA ALA A 5 4.29 0.53 -14.42
C ALA A 5 4.93 -0.85 -14.20
N MET A 6 4.49 -1.60 -13.19
CA MET A 6 4.95 -2.97 -12.94
C MET A 6 4.45 -3.93 -14.03
N ALA A 7 3.17 -3.85 -14.41
CA ALA A 7 2.59 -4.68 -15.45
C ALA A 7 3.34 -4.54 -16.79
N LYS A 8 3.57 -3.29 -17.23
CA LYS A 8 4.28 -2.99 -18.47
C LYS A 8 5.73 -3.49 -18.46
N PHE A 9 6.42 -3.32 -17.33
CA PHE A 9 7.83 -3.68 -17.22
C PHE A 9 8.07 -5.19 -17.27
N TYR A 10 7.26 -5.99 -16.57
CA TYR A 10 7.47 -7.44 -16.47
C TYR A 10 6.69 -8.24 -17.50
N PHE A 11 5.53 -7.76 -17.92
CA PHE A 11 4.61 -8.54 -18.76
C PHE A 11 4.39 -7.90 -20.14
N HIS A 12 4.87 -6.68 -20.39
CA HIS A 12 4.72 -5.97 -21.66
C HIS A 12 3.25 -5.94 -22.12
N ASN A 13 2.91 -6.72 -23.16
CA ASN A 13 1.57 -6.83 -23.74
C ASN A 13 0.82 -8.09 -23.28
N GLU A 14 1.42 -8.90 -22.40
CA GLU A 14 0.78 -10.09 -21.83
C GLU A 14 -0.12 -9.73 -20.65
N ASN A 15 -1.17 -10.53 -20.46
CA ASN A 15 -2.04 -10.42 -19.30
C ASN A 15 -1.31 -10.92 -18.03
N PRO A 16 -1.09 -10.05 -17.02
CA PRO A 16 -0.41 -10.44 -15.79
C PRO A 16 -1.33 -11.16 -14.79
N ILE A 17 -2.66 -11.14 -14.98
CA ILE A 17 -3.62 -11.71 -14.04
C ILE A 17 -3.42 -13.23 -13.93
N GLY A 18 -3.38 -13.74 -12.70
CA GLY A 18 -3.12 -15.15 -12.38
C GLY A 18 -1.64 -15.54 -12.39
N ARG A 19 -0.74 -14.67 -12.88
CA ARG A 19 0.71 -14.88 -12.75
C ARG A 19 1.14 -14.71 -11.29
N LYS A 20 2.21 -15.39 -10.91
CA LYS A 20 2.73 -15.39 -9.54
C LYS A 20 4.19 -14.92 -9.50
N PHE A 21 4.58 -14.27 -8.41
CA PHE A 21 5.93 -13.77 -8.22
C PHE A 21 6.37 -13.85 -6.75
N TYR A 22 7.69 -13.79 -6.55
CA TYR A 22 8.32 -13.60 -5.25
C TYR A 22 8.88 -12.18 -5.16
N VAL A 23 9.07 -11.70 -3.94
CA VAL A 23 9.68 -10.40 -3.68
C VAL A 23 11.01 -10.57 -2.98
N ASP A 24 12.00 -9.77 -3.37
CA ASP A 24 13.30 -9.74 -2.70
C ASP A 24 13.21 -8.88 -1.43
N ASP A 25 12.46 -9.41 -0.47
CA ASP A 25 12.28 -8.87 0.88
C ASP A 25 12.51 -10.01 1.85
N LEU A 26 13.44 -9.85 2.79
CA LEU A 26 13.78 -10.87 3.78
C LEU A 26 12.56 -11.41 4.51
N LYS A 27 11.52 -10.60 4.72
CA LYS A 27 10.29 -10.99 5.41
C LYS A 27 9.33 -11.79 4.54
N HIS A 28 9.40 -11.65 3.23
CA HIS A 28 8.39 -12.14 2.29
C HIS A 28 8.97 -12.98 1.14
N ARG A 29 10.27 -13.26 1.15
CA ARG A 29 10.98 -13.97 0.08
C ARG A 29 10.43 -15.37 -0.23
N ASP A 30 9.85 -16.03 0.77
CA ASP A 30 9.30 -17.39 0.64
C ASP A 30 7.80 -17.37 0.30
N GLN A 31 7.17 -16.19 0.24
CA GLN A 31 5.75 -16.04 -0.06
C GLN A 31 5.51 -15.90 -1.56
N LEU A 32 4.77 -16.84 -2.14
CA LEU A 32 4.32 -16.77 -3.53
C LEU A 32 3.08 -15.88 -3.62
N ILE A 33 3.19 -14.75 -4.33
CA ILE A 33 2.13 -13.75 -4.46
C ILE A 33 1.48 -13.88 -5.84
N GLU A 34 0.14 -13.98 -5.88
CA GLU A 34 -0.63 -13.99 -7.12
C GLU A 34 -1.12 -12.58 -7.50
N ILE A 35 -1.02 -12.27 -8.79
CA ILE A 35 -1.53 -11.03 -9.35
C ILE A 35 -3.03 -11.18 -9.65
N VAL A 36 -3.86 -10.59 -8.78
CA VAL A 36 -5.33 -10.62 -8.91
C VAL A 36 -5.93 -9.36 -9.58
N GLY A 37 -5.11 -8.37 -9.92
CA GLY A 37 -5.59 -7.11 -10.47
C GLY A 37 -4.46 -6.15 -10.83
N VAL A 38 -4.75 -5.27 -11.81
CA VAL A 38 -3.89 -4.16 -12.21
C VAL A 38 -4.59 -2.84 -11.93
N VAL A 39 -3.91 -1.92 -11.25
CA VAL A 39 -4.41 -0.56 -10.94
C VAL A 39 -3.64 0.52 -11.70
N PRO A 40 -4.23 1.71 -11.92
CA PRO A 40 -3.50 2.86 -12.44
C PRO A 40 -2.28 3.22 -11.60
N ASP A 41 -1.31 3.88 -12.24
CA ASP A 41 -0.13 4.39 -11.56
C ASP A 41 -0.49 5.52 -10.57
N SER A 42 0.06 5.45 -9.35
CA SER A 42 -0.05 6.51 -8.35
C SER A 42 1.32 7.01 -7.93
N LYS A 43 1.45 8.33 -7.74
CA LYS A 43 2.66 8.96 -7.19
C LYS A 43 2.48 9.11 -5.69
N GLN A 44 3.31 8.45 -4.90
CA GLN A 44 3.22 8.52 -3.43
C GLN A 44 4.45 9.15 -2.76
N SER A 45 5.66 8.91 -3.27
CA SER A 45 6.89 9.43 -2.64
C SER A 45 7.42 10.71 -3.27
N SER A 46 7.05 11.01 -4.51
CA SER A 46 7.48 12.21 -5.22
C SER A 46 6.56 12.52 -6.39
N LEU A 47 6.15 13.78 -6.51
CA LEU A 47 5.33 14.26 -7.62
C LEU A 47 6.14 14.47 -8.91
N SER A 48 7.46 14.71 -8.81
CA SER A 48 8.31 14.99 -9.96
C SER A 48 8.90 13.74 -10.62
N LYS A 49 8.94 12.61 -9.90
CA LYS A 49 9.48 11.34 -10.43
C LYS A 49 8.40 10.51 -11.16
N PRO A 50 8.80 9.63 -12.10
CA PRO A 50 7.92 8.62 -12.65
C PRO A 50 7.33 7.71 -11.57
N ALA A 51 6.17 7.13 -11.84
CA ALA A 51 5.57 6.16 -10.95
C ALA A 51 6.49 4.93 -10.81
N GLN A 52 6.76 4.53 -9.57
CA GLN A 52 7.54 3.34 -9.29
C GLN A 52 6.70 2.09 -9.54
N ARG A 53 7.35 0.97 -9.87
CA ARG A 53 6.71 -0.35 -9.91
C ARG A 53 6.27 -0.71 -8.49
N ARG A 54 4.99 -1.03 -8.30
CA ARG A 54 4.40 -1.30 -6.99
C ARG A 54 3.44 -2.47 -7.07
N TYR A 55 3.44 -3.25 -5.98
CA TYR A 55 2.41 -4.21 -5.67
C TYR A 55 1.72 -3.83 -4.36
N TYR A 56 0.47 -4.23 -4.22
CA TYR A 56 -0.40 -3.92 -3.09
C TYR A 56 -0.91 -5.24 -2.49
N ARG A 57 -0.79 -5.36 -1.17
CA ARG A 57 -1.25 -6.51 -0.39
C ARG A 57 -2.34 -6.07 0.60
N PRO A 58 -3.33 -6.93 0.91
CA PRO A 58 -4.32 -6.62 1.92
C PRO A 58 -3.65 -6.46 3.29
N PHE A 59 -3.83 -5.31 3.93
CA PHE A 59 -3.20 -4.99 5.21
C PHE A 59 -3.48 -6.05 6.30
N PHE A 60 -4.72 -6.53 6.40
CA PHE A 60 -5.11 -7.53 7.40
C PHE A 60 -4.61 -8.96 7.14
N GLN A 61 -3.98 -9.22 5.99
CA GLN A 61 -3.34 -10.51 5.71
C GLN A 61 -1.86 -10.54 6.10
N GLU A 62 -1.32 -9.40 6.56
CA GLU A 62 0.06 -9.30 7.04
C GLU A 62 0.17 -9.97 8.41
N SER A 63 1.01 -11.00 8.54
CA SER A 63 1.28 -11.66 9.82
C SER A 63 2.26 -10.86 10.71
N GLU A 64 2.91 -9.84 10.13
CA GLU A 64 3.99 -9.06 10.72
C GLU A 64 3.52 -7.64 11.09
N ARG A 65 4.02 -7.11 12.22
CA ARG A 65 3.73 -5.74 12.66
C ARG A 65 4.38 -4.74 11.69
N SER A 66 3.56 -3.87 11.08
CA SER A 66 4.06 -2.79 10.23
C SER A 66 4.90 -1.80 11.04
N LEU A 67 6.00 -1.29 10.46
CA LEU A 67 6.86 -0.27 11.07
C LEU A 67 6.20 1.13 11.13
N GLY A 68 5.04 1.28 10.48
CA GLY A 68 4.22 2.50 10.49
C GLY A 68 2.96 2.30 9.66
N ILE A 69 1.91 3.08 9.95
CA ILE A 69 0.65 3.04 9.21
C ILE A 69 0.33 4.45 8.75
N ASN A 70 0.01 4.61 7.46
CA ASN A 70 -0.64 5.81 6.97
C ASN A 70 -2.15 5.55 6.93
N LEU A 71 -2.92 6.41 7.60
CA LEU A 71 -4.38 6.32 7.62
C LEU A 71 -4.97 7.38 6.69
N GLU A 72 -5.73 6.95 5.70
CA GLU A 72 -6.53 7.83 4.85
C GLU A 72 -7.96 7.85 5.39
N VAL A 73 -8.45 9.03 5.78
CA VAL A 73 -9.78 9.20 6.38
C VAL A 73 -10.66 10.05 5.49
N LEU A 74 -11.81 9.48 5.10
CA LEU A 74 -12.87 10.21 4.41
C LEU A 74 -13.86 10.75 5.44
N THR A 75 -14.06 12.07 5.48
CA THR A 75 -14.96 12.74 6.44
C THR A 75 -16.00 13.59 5.70
N PHE A 76 -17.13 13.85 6.36
CA PHE A 76 -18.10 14.85 5.93
C PHE A 76 -17.95 16.08 6.83
N GLY A 77 -17.68 17.26 6.26
CA GLY A 77 -17.48 18.51 7.01
C GLY A 77 -16.06 19.06 6.93
N GLU A 78 -15.70 19.95 7.86
CA GLU A 78 -14.37 20.57 7.90
C GLU A 78 -13.30 19.55 8.34
N THR A 79 -12.30 19.29 7.50
CA THR A 79 -11.21 18.34 7.80
C THR A 79 -10.49 18.67 9.11
N GLY A 80 -10.22 19.95 9.37
CA GLY A 80 -9.51 20.40 10.56
C GLY A 80 -10.22 20.04 11.87
N ALA A 81 -11.55 20.01 11.87
CA ALA A 81 -12.35 19.69 13.04
C ALA A 81 -12.19 18.22 13.48
N VAL A 82 -11.95 17.30 12.55
CA VAL A 82 -11.88 15.86 12.83
C VAL A 82 -10.47 15.40 13.24
N VAL A 83 -9.42 16.12 12.79
CA VAL A 83 -8.02 15.71 12.99
C VAL A 83 -7.65 15.62 14.48
N ASN A 84 -8.07 16.58 15.31
CA ASN A 84 -7.71 16.60 16.73
C ASN A 84 -8.36 15.47 17.51
N ASP A 85 -9.63 15.16 17.22
CA ASP A 85 -10.35 14.07 17.89
C ASP A 85 -9.83 12.70 17.45
N LEU A 86 -9.53 12.53 16.16
CA LEU A 86 -8.84 11.32 15.65
C LEU A 86 -7.50 11.09 16.34
N ARG A 87 -6.68 12.15 16.49
CA ARG A 87 -5.38 12.03 17.16
C ARG A 87 -5.51 11.56 18.60
N LYS A 88 -6.41 12.18 19.38
CA LYS A 88 -6.68 11.77 20.78
C LYS A 88 -7.12 10.31 20.87
N GLN A 89 -7.95 9.87 19.92
CA GLN A 89 -8.44 8.49 19.93
C GLN A 89 -7.33 7.49 19.60
N ILE A 90 -6.46 7.79 18.64
CA ILE A 90 -5.28 6.97 18.34
C ILE A 90 -4.34 6.91 19.55
N GLU A 91 -4.05 8.05 20.21
CA GLU A 91 -3.22 8.11 21.43
C GLU A 91 -3.82 7.29 22.58
N SER A 92 -5.16 7.23 22.70
CA SER A 92 -5.82 6.42 23.72
C SER A 92 -5.70 4.91 23.50
N MET A 93 -5.53 4.49 22.23
CA MET A 93 -5.39 3.09 21.84
C MET A 93 -3.93 2.62 21.87
N ASP A 94 -2.98 3.52 21.57
CA ASP A 94 -1.55 3.24 21.59
C ASP A 94 -0.81 4.40 22.30
N SER A 95 -0.53 4.21 23.58
CA SER A 95 0.17 5.20 24.42
C SER A 95 1.64 5.42 24.05
N GLN A 96 2.15 4.73 23.02
CA GLN A 96 3.50 4.92 22.48
C GLN A 96 3.56 5.81 21.24
N VAL A 97 2.42 6.28 20.71
CA VAL A 97 2.39 7.27 19.62
C VAL A 97 2.72 8.64 20.21
N ARG A 98 3.97 9.09 20.06
CA ARG A 98 4.44 10.45 20.37
C ARG A 98 4.96 11.12 19.10
#